data_AF-A0A8B3LEM0-F1
#
_entry.id   AF-A0A8B3LEM0-F1
#
_cell.length_a   1.000
_cell.length_b   1.000
_cell.length_c   1.000
_cell.angle_alpha   90.00
_cell.angle_beta   90.00
_cell.angle_gamma   90.00
#
_symmetry.space_group_name_H-M   'P 1'
#
loop_
_entity.id
_entity.type
_entity.pdbx_description
1 polymer ?
#
loop_
_entity_poly.entity_id
_entity_poly.type
_entity_poly.pdbx_seq_one_letter_code
_entity_poly.pdbx_strand_id
1 'polypeptide(L)' 'MSRMTILTEKELRAIVTLDLDAVACVENAFRALATLPVAMPPILRLDIPEHRGEVDVKTA' A
#
# COMPACT_ATOMS: atom_id res chain seq x y z
N MET A 1 21.47 -12.10 5.17
CA MET A 1 20.16 -11.43 5.32
C MET A 1 19.93 -10.57 4.09
N SER A 2 18.77 -10.67 3.43
CA SER A 2 18.43 -9.77 2.32
C SER A 2 18.31 -8.34 2.83
N ARG A 3 18.79 -7.38 2.03
CA ARG A 3 18.64 -5.96 2.34
C ARG A 3 17.16 -5.58 2.24
N MET A 4 16.62 -4.99 3.30
CA MET A 4 15.25 -4.49 3.36
C MET A 4 15.28 -2.96 3.41
N THR A 5 14.54 -2.32 2.51
CA THR A 5 14.37 -0.86 2.51
C THR A 5 13.11 -0.52 3.30
N ILE A 6 13.26 0.31 4.33
CA ILE A 6 12.14 0.85 5.10
C ILE A 6 12.01 2.32 4.71
N LEU A 7 10.81 2.73 4.33
CA LEU A 7 10.51 4.12 4.00
C LEU A 7 9.57 4.69 5.06
N THR A 8 9.90 5.89 5.52
CA THR A 8 9.07 6.71 6.39
C THR A 8 8.00 7.44 5.59
N GLU A 9 6.96 7.93 6.26
CA GLU A 9 5.92 8.75 5.63
C GLU A 9 6.48 9.99 4.92
N LYS A 10 7.49 10.64 5.53
CA LYS A 10 8.16 11.81 4.95
C LYS A 10 8.87 11.46 3.64
N GLU A 11 9.54 10.31 3.59
CA GLU A 11 10.21 9.81 2.38
C GLU A 11 9.18 9.47 1.30
N LEU A 12 8.06 8.82 1.66
CA LEU A 12 6.98 8.52 0.73
C LEU A 12 6.38 9.79 0.11
N ARG A 13 6.11 10.83 0.91
CA ARG A 13 5.60 12.11 0.37
C ARG A 13 6.55 12.78 -0.62
N ALA A 14 7.86 12.58 -0.47
CA ALA A 14 8.85 13.17 -1.35
C ALA A 14 8.95 12.45 -2.71
N ILE A 15 8.56 11.17 -2.77
CA ILE A 15 8.75 10.32 -3.96
C ILE A 15 7.43 9.89 -4.62
N VAL A 16 6.28 10.03 -3.96
CA VAL A 16 4.96 9.72 -4.50
C VAL A 16 4.17 11.01 -4.69
N THR A 17 4.33 11.65 -5.84
CA THR A 17 3.56 12.82 -6.26
C THR A 17 2.21 12.42 -6.85
N LEU A 18 1.21 13.30 -6.74
CA LEU A 18 -0.07 13.12 -7.43
C LEU A 18 0.06 13.66 -8.85
N ASP A 19 0.42 12.78 -9.78
CA ASP A 19 0.62 13.07 -11.19
C ASP A 19 -0.02 11.98 -12.08
N LEU A 20 0.17 12.09 -13.40
CA LEU A 20 -0.39 11.15 -14.36
C LEU A 20 0.23 9.75 -14.25
N ASP A 21 1.47 9.63 -13.79
CA ASP A 21 2.12 8.34 -13.59
C ASP A 21 1.49 7.60 -12.41
N ALA A 22 1.19 8.32 -11.33
CA ALA A 22 0.42 7.77 -10.20
C ALA A 22 -0.97 7.31 -10.63
N VAL A 23 -1.67 8.09 -11.47
CA VAL A 23 -2.99 7.71 -12.02
C VAL A 23 -2.89 6.45 -12.89
N ALA A 24 -1.92 6.41 -13.80
CA ALA A 24 -1.71 5.26 -14.69
C ALA A 24 -1.34 3.99 -13.91
N CYS A 25 -0.55 4.12 -12.84
CA CYS A 25 -0.22 3.02 -11.93
C CYS A 25 -1.49 2.41 -11.31
N VAL A 26 -2.37 3.25 -10.77
CA VAL A 26 -3.64 2.80 -10.16
C VAL A 26 -4.56 2.16 -11.21
N GLU A 27 -4.70 2.77 -12.39
CA GLU A 27 -5.49 2.19 -13.50
C GLU A 27 -5.00 0.80 -13.88
N ASN A 28 -3.68 0.64 -14.05
CA ASN A 28 -3.07 -0.64 -14.37
C ASN A 28 -3.25 -1.67 -13.26
N ALA A 29 -3.22 -1.26 -11.99
CA ALA A 29 -3.49 -2.14 -10.86
C ALA A 29 -4.93 -2.68 -10.89
N PHE A 30 -5.93 -1.85 -11.19
CA PHE A 30 -7.32 -2.31 -11.35
C PHE A 30 -7.50 -3.21 -12.56
N ARG A 31 -6.86 -2.89 -13.69
CA ARG A 31 -6.85 -3.75 -14.88
C ARG A 31 -6.27 -5.12 -14.55
N ALA A 32 -5.15 -5.17 -13.83
CA ALA A 32 -4.52 -6.40 -13.38
C ALA A 32 -5.45 -7.18 -12.43
N LEU A 33 -6.04 -6.51 -11.45
CA LEU A 33 -6.98 -7.14 -10.51
C LEU A 33 -8.16 -7.80 -11.23
N ALA A 34 -8.65 -7.20 -12.32
CA ALA A 34 -9.78 -7.72 -13.08
C ALA A 34 -9.41 -8.87 -14.05
N THR A 35 -8.15 -8.95 -14.49
CA THR A 35 -7.77 -9.81 -15.63
C THR A 35 -6.64 -10.80 -15.36
N LEU A 36 -5.88 -10.61 -14.28
CA LEU A 36 -4.71 -11.39 -13.92
C LEU A 36 -4.91 -12.09 -12.57
N PRO A 37 -4.15 -13.16 -12.27
CA PRO A 37 -4.24 -13.88 -10.99
C PRO A 37 -3.55 -13.10 -9.86
N VAL A 38 -4.12 -11.95 -9.47
CA VAL A 38 -3.64 -11.13 -8.37
C VAL A 38 -4.02 -11.77 -7.03
N ALA A 39 -3.03 -11.98 -6.16
CA ALA A 39 -3.27 -12.39 -4.78
C ALA A 39 -3.56 -11.16 -3.91
N MET A 40 -4.71 -11.16 -3.24
CA MET A 40 -5.10 -10.14 -2.25
C MET A 40 -5.27 -10.81 -0.88
N PRO A 41 -4.19 -10.94 -0.09
CA PRO A 41 -4.27 -11.55 1.24
C PRO A 41 -5.16 -10.72 2.17
N PRO A 42 -5.76 -11.35 3.19
CA PRO A 42 -6.59 -10.64 4.15
C PRO A 42 -5.79 -9.55 4.87
N ILE A 43 -6.47 -8.47 5.22
CA ILE A 43 -5.92 -7.39 6.04
C ILE A 43 -6.02 -7.83 7.49
N LEU A 44 -4.92 -7.80 8.22
CA LEU A 44 -4.93 -7.87 9.68
C LEU A 44 -5.10 -6.45 10.20
N ARG A 45 -6.28 -6.17 10.75
CA ARG A 45 -6.63 -4.89 11.35
C ARG A 45 -6.58 -4.98 12.86
N LEU A 46 -5.99 -3.97 13.50
CA LEU A 46 -6.03 -3.75 14.93
C LEU A 46 -6.61 -2.36 15.21
N ASP A 47 -7.78 -2.31 15.83
CA ASP A 47 -8.38 -1.05 16.30
C ASP A 47 -7.70 -0.60 17.60
N ILE A 48 -7.48 0.71 17.73
CA ILE A 48 -6.88 1.35 18.92
C ILE A 48 -7.81 2.48 19.40
N PRO A 49 -8.90 2.15 20.12
CA PRO A 49 -9.95 3.11 20.49
C PRO A 49 -9.45 4.29 21.33
N GLU A 50 -8.48 4.05 22.23
CA GLU A 50 -7.93 5.04 23.15
C GLU A 50 -7.24 6.19 22.40
N HIS A 51 -6.78 5.93 21.18
CA HIS A 51 -6.14 6.90 20.30
C HIS A 51 -6.99 7.25 19.07
N ARG A 52 -8.23 6.74 18.98
CA ARG A 52 -9.10 6.88 17.80
C ARG A 52 -8.36 6.47 16.51
N GLY A 53 -7.57 5.40 16.59
CA GLY A 53 -6.72 4.94 15.50
C GLY A 53 -6.99 3.48 15.12
N GLU A 54 -6.40 3.09 13.99
CA GLU A 54 -6.32 1.71 13.53
C GLU A 54 -4.92 1.45 12.96
N VAL A 55 -4.47 0.20 13.03
CA VAL A 55 -3.25 -0.28 12.37
C VAL A 55 -3.63 -1.44 11.47
N ASP A 56 -3.31 -1.32 10.19
CA ASP A 56 -3.49 -2.37 9.19
C ASP A 56 -2.14 -2.97 8.80
N VAL A 57 -2.04 -4.28 8.84
CA VAL A 57 -0.90 -5.06 8.36
C VAL A 57 -1.38 -5.99 7.25
N LYS A 58 -0.66 -5.96 6.11
CA LYS A 58 -0.82 -6.95 5.04
C LYS A 58 0.47 -7.78 4.96
N THR A 59 0.33 -9.10 4.90
CA THR A 59 1.45 -9.98 4.55
C THR A 59 1.68 -9.92 3.04
N ALA A 60 2.94 -9.87 2.61
CA ALA A 60 3.33 -9.95 1.20
C ALA A 60 3.57 -11.40 0.78
#